data_AF-A0A1F9S6B5-F1
#
_entry.id   AF-A0A1F9S6B5-F1
#
_cell.length_a   1.000
_cell.length_b   1.000
_cell.length_c   1.000
_cell.angle_alpha   90.00
_cell.angle_beta   90.00
_cell.angle_gamma   90.00
#
_symmetry.space_group_name_H-M   'P 1'
#
loop_
_entity.id
_entity.type
_entity.pdbx_description
1 polymer ?
#
loop_
_entity_poly.entity_id
_entity_poly.type
_entity_poly.pdbx_seq_one_letter_code
_entity_poly.pdbx_strand_id
1 'polypeptide(L)' 'MPRFVVYSEEKKFMWDGAAYDARAQAEQVRSSYEKNGFETRLVEEEGKCLLYSRRVAAQQAAPEGG' A
#
# COMPACT_ATOMS: atom_id res chain seq x y z
N MET A 1 -0.96 17.29 -6.50
CA MET A 1 -2.18 16.61 -6.00
C MET A 1 -1.86 15.13 -5.95
N PRO A 2 -1.80 14.50 -4.75
CA PRO A 2 -1.38 13.11 -4.62
C PRO A 2 -2.39 12.20 -5.33
N ARG A 3 -1.89 11.12 -5.94
CA ARG A 3 -2.76 10.18 -6.64
C ARG A 3 -3.52 9.35 -5.61
N PHE A 4 -4.85 9.32 -5.70
CA PHE A 4 -5.66 8.53 -4.75
C PHE A 4 -5.50 7.02 -4.92
N VAL A 5 -5.02 6.60 -6.08
CA VAL A 5 -4.89 5.19 -6.47
C VAL A 5 -3.59 4.99 -7.25
N VAL A 6 -2.87 3.93 -6.92
CA VAL A 6 -1.76 3.41 -7.72
C VAL A 6 -2.05 1.99 -8.17
N TYR A 7 -1.53 1.65 -9.35
CA TYR A 7 -1.61 0.31 -9.91
C TYR A 7 -0.20 -0.30 -9.84
N SER A 8 -0.08 -1.50 -9.31
CA SER A 8 1.18 -2.25 -9.25
C SER A 8 0.87 -3.71 -9.49
N GLU A 9 1.56 -4.34 -10.44
CA GLU A 9 1.33 -5.75 -10.81
C GLU A 9 -0.16 -6.04 -11.06
N GLU A 10 -0.82 -5.18 -11.87
CA GLU A 10 -2.25 -5.21 -12.17
C GLU A 10 -3.20 -5.08 -10.96
N LYS A 11 -2.67 -4.91 -9.75
CA LYS A 11 -3.45 -4.71 -8.52
C LYS A 11 -3.62 -3.23 -8.24
N LYS A 12 -4.82 -2.87 -7.79
CA LYS A 12 -5.17 -1.52 -7.35
C LYS A 12 -4.85 -1.34 -5.88
N PHE A 13 -4.07 -0.32 -5.55
CA PHE A 13 -3.79 0.11 -4.18
C PHE A 13 -4.40 1.48 -3.94
N MET A 14 -5.05 1.63 -2.79
CA MET A 14 -5.72 2.87 -2.40
C MET A 14 -4.84 3.65 -1.44
N TRP A 15 -4.72 4.95 -1.63
CA TRP A 15 -4.01 5.81 -0.70
C TRP A 15 -4.74 5.85 0.64
N ASP A 16 -3.99 5.79 1.74
CA ASP A 16 -4.53 5.89 3.09
C ASP A 16 -5.08 7.30 3.42
N GLY A 17 -4.75 8.30 2.59
CA GLY A 17 -5.09 9.71 2.83
C GLY A 17 -4.07 10.43 3.72
N ALA A 18 -3.07 9.71 4.24
CA ALA A 18 -1.97 10.25 5.02
C ALA A 18 -0.69 10.38 4.18
N ALA A 19 -0.04 11.54 4.29
CA ALA A 19 1.30 11.79 3.77
C ALA A 19 2.27 11.95 4.95
N TYR A 20 3.36 11.20 4.93
CA TYR A 20 4.34 11.17 6.00
C TYR A 20 5.61 11.85 5.53
N ASP A 21 6.09 12.87 6.24
CA ASP A 21 7.38 13.51 5.93
C ASP A 21 8.58 12.63 6.34
N ALA A 22 8.39 11.68 7.25
CA ALA A 22 9.43 10.77 7.71
C ALA A 22 9.15 9.33 7.28
N ARG A 23 10.11 8.72 6.59
CA ARG A 23 10.06 7.30 6.20
C ARG A 23 9.78 6.38 7.38
N ALA A 24 10.40 6.65 8.54
CA ALA A 24 10.19 5.84 9.75
C ALA A 24 8.72 5.78 10.20
N GLN A 25 7.97 6.90 10.10
CA GLN A 25 6.54 6.89 10.39
C GLN A 25 5.78 6.03 9.38
N ALA A 26 6.07 6.21 8.10
CA ALA A 26 5.40 5.48 7.04
C ALA A 26 5.67 3.97 7.13
N GLU A 27 6.89 3.55 7.48
CA GLU A 27 7.25 2.14 7.68
C GLU A 27 6.56 1.52 8.90
N GLN A 28 6.35 2.28 9.99
CA GLN A 28 5.61 1.79 11.15
C GLN A 28 4.14 1.48 10.80
N VAL A 29 3.51 2.37 10.03
CA VAL A 29 2.12 2.20 9.58
C VAL A 29 2.03 1.07 8.55
N ARG A 30 2.98 1.02 7.61
CA ARG A 30 3.15 -0.06 6.64
C ARG A 30 3.17 -1.43 7.31
N SER A 31 4.02 -1.59 8.33
CA SER A 31 4.16 -2.86 9.07
C SER A 31 2.86 -3.25 9.79
N SER A 32 2.11 -2.28 10.31
CA SER A 32 0.80 -2.55 10.93
C SER A 32 -0.21 -3.06 9.90
N TYR A 33 -0.27 -2.45 8.73
CA TYR A 33 -1.14 -2.92 7.64
C TYR A 33 -0.75 -4.33 7.16
N GLU A 34 0.54 -4.58 6.94
CA GLU A 34 1.05 -5.91 6.55
C GLU A 34 0.67 -7.00 7.57
N LYS A 35 0.74 -6.70 8.88
CA LYS A 35 0.28 -7.61 9.94
C LYS A 35 -1.22 -7.88 9.94
N ASN A 36 -2.03 -6.93 9.45
CA ASN A 36 -3.47 -7.07 9.34
C ASN A 36 -3.90 -7.78 8.03
N GLY A 37 -2.95 -8.30 7.24
CA GLY A 37 -3.24 -8.95 5.96
C GLY A 37 -3.50 -7.96 4.82
N PHE A 38 -2.97 -6.75 4.92
CA PHE A 38 -3.00 -5.77 3.84
C PHE A 38 -1.65 -5.75 3.12
N GLU A 39 -1.67 -5.77 1.79
CA GLU A 39 -0.50 -5.45 1.01
C GLU A 39 -0.35 -3.92 0.96
N THR A 40 0.85 -3.43 1.22
CA THR A 40 1.15 -1.99 1.23
C THR A 40 2.20 -1.62 0.22
N ARG A 41 2.12 -0.38 -0.27
CA ARG A 41 3.09 0.22 -1.17
C ARG A 41 3.45 1.60 -0.64
N LEU A 42 4.73 1.80 -0.37
CA LEU A 42 5.28 3.11 -0.06
C LEU A 42 5.70 3.78 -1.37
N VAL A 43 5.25 4.99 -1.62
CA VAL A 43 5.68 5.81 -2.76
C VAL A 43 6.16 7.15 -2.23
N GLU A 44 7.33 7.57 -2.67
CA GLU A 44 7.86 8.88 -2.31
C GLU A 44 7.52 9.87 -3.44
N GLU A 45 6.72 10.90 -3.14
CA GLU A 45 6.35 11.97 -4.07
C GLU A 45 6.59 13.33 -3.40
N GLU A 46 7.25 14.26 -4.09
CA GLU A 46 7.50 15.63 -3.62
C GLU A 46 8.20 15.68 -2.23
N GLY A 47 9.03 14.69 -1.91
CA GLY A 47 9.71 14.57 -0.62
C GLY A 47 8.84 14.06 0.52
N LYS A 48 7.61 13.61 0.23
CA LYS A 48 6.68 12.99 1.18
C LYS A 48 6.51 11.52 0.86
N CYS A 49 6.40 10.70 1.90
CA CYS A 49 6.07 9.29 1.81
C CYS A 49 4.54 9.12 1.84
N LEU A 50 3.98 8.64 0.73
CA LEU A 50 2.58 8.28 0.60
C LEU A 50 2.44 6.76 0.79
N LEU A 51 1.53 6.35 1.68
CA LEU A 51 1.28 4.94 1.95
C LEU A 51 -0.02 4.50 1.28
N TYR A 52 0.11 3.50 0.41
CA TYR A 52 -1.02 2.89 -0.26
C TYR A 52 -1.24 1.50 0.31
N SER A 53 -2.48 1.11 0.55
CA SER A 53 -2.83 -0.20 1.08
C SER A 53 -3.91 -0.86 0.22
N ARG A 54 -3.94 -2.19 0.24
CA ARG A 54 -5.01 -3.02 -0.31
C ARG A 54 -5.24 -4.21 0.59
N ARG A 55 -6.50 -4.58 0.80
CA ARG A 55 -6.86 -5.77 1.57
C ARG A 55 -6.57 -7.00 0.73
N VAL A 56 -5.70 -7.89 1.21
CA VAL A 56 -5.53 -9.21 0.61
C VAL A 56 -6.53 -10.11 1.31
N ALA A 57 -7.68 -10.34 0.69
CA ALA A 57 -8.55 -11.40 1.16
C ALA A 57 -7.73 -12.70 1.11
N ALA A 58 -7.61 -13.40 2.24
CA ALA A 58 -6.81 -14.63 2.38
C ALA A 58 -7.18 -15.75 1.38
N GLN A 59 -8.22 -15.55 0.56
CA GLN A 59 -8.69 -16.48 -0.46
C GLN A 59 -8.06 -16.29 -1.86
N GLN A 60 -7.24 -15.26 -2.10
CA GLN A 60 -6.63 -15.02 -3.41
C GLN A 60 -5.12 -15.36 -3.44
N ALA A 61 -4.76 -16.50 -2.86
CA ALA A 61 -3.76 -17.36 -3.48
C ALA A 61 -4.53 -18.35 -4.38
N ALA A 62 -5.18 -17.83 -5.42
CA ALA A 62 -5.60 -18.69 -6.51
C ALA A 62 -4.30 -19.03 -7.26
N PRO A 63 -3.85 -20.30 -7.31
CA PRO A 63 -2.91 -20.67 -8.35
C PRO A 63 -3.60 -20.31 -9.67
N GLU A 64 -2.92 -19.56 -10.53
CA GLU A 64 -3.27 -19.51 -11.94
C GLU A 64 -3.33 -20.98 -12.41
N GLY A 65 -4.54 -21.49 -12.56
CA GLY A 65 -4.82 -22.81 -13.08
C GLY A 65 -5.01 -22.74 -14.59
N GLY A 66 -4.66 -23.84 -15.27
CA GLY A 66 -4.94 -24.05 -16.69
C GLY A 66 -4.05 -25.10 -17.29
#